data_AF-A0AAP6H1X6-F1
#
_entry.id   AF-A0AAP6H1X6-F1
#
_cell.length_a   1.000
_cell.length_b   1.000
_cell.length_c   1.000
_cell.angle_alpha   90.00
_cell.angle_beta   90.00
_cell.angle_gamma   90.00
#
_symmetry.space_group_name_H-M   'P 1'
#
loop_
_entity.id
_entity.type
_entity.pdbx_description
1 polymer ?
#
loop_
_entity_poly.entity_id
_entity_poly.type
_entity_poly.pdbx_seq_one_letter_code
_entity_poly.pdbx_strand_id
1 'polypeptide(L)'
;MSRNNVPSQKDFARAKAAMRKDDQGLADVRRKIMNEFGSRGIRQVFTLYSRATNSFGVFVFFQSNTEVASAHESGLVSEIEGAALQALEEVGRGPKSSIDVRFEFDSDENVQMGFAGDYSRRLR
;
A
#
# COMPACT_ATOMS: atom_id res chain seq x y z
N MET A 1 -6.90 35.06 23.42
CA MET A 1 -7.39 33.85 24.11
C MET A 1 -7.52 32.74 23.09
N SER A 2 -6.61 31.75 23.13
CA SER A 2 -6.68 30.58 22.24
C SER A 2 -7.79 29.67 22.74
N ARG A 3 -8.86 29.49 21.96
CA ARG A 3 -9.86 28.45 22.24
C ARG A 3 -9.16 27.12 21.97
N ASN A 4 -8.77 26.42 23.03
CA ASN A 4 -8.44 25.00 22.96
C ASN A 4 -9.71 24.26 22.51
N ASN A 5 -9.91 24.16 21.19
CA ASN A 5 -10.96 23.35 20.58
C ASN A 5 -10.55 21.88 20.75
N VAL A 6 -10.76 21.36 21.95
CA VAL A 6 -10.72 19.92 22.19
C VAL A 6 -11.83 19.33 21.32
N PRO A 7 -11.51 18.42 20.37
CA PRO A 7 -12.50 17.86 19.46
C PRO A 7 -13.65 17.22 20.24
N SER A 8 -14.88 17.36 19.74
CA SER A 8 -16.05 16.73 20.36
C SER A 8 -16.09 15.24 20.05
N GLN A 9 -16.86 14.46 20.82
CA GLN A 9 -17.10 13.04 20.50
C GLN A 9 -17.65 12.83 19.07
N LYS A 10 -18.45 13.79 18.56
CA LYS A 10 -18.94 13.75 17.17
C LYS A 10 -17.82 13.94 16.16
N ASP A 11 -16.86 14.82 16.45
CA ASP A 11 -15.68 15.03 15.61
C ASP A 11 -14.79 13.78 15.58
N PHE A 12 -14.58 13.14 16.73
CA PHE A 12 -13.88 11.85 16.81
C PHE A 12 -14.60 10.75 16.05
N ALA A 13 -15.93 10.63 16.18
CA ALA A 13 -16.71 9.63 15.45
C ALA A 13 -16.62 9.85 13.93
N ARG A 14 -16.70 11.11 13.47
CA ARG A 14 -16.55 11.47 12.07
C ARG A 14 -15.14 11.15 11.55
N ALA A 15 -14.10 11.50 12.30
CA ALA A 15 -12.72 11.18 11.94
C ALA A 15 -12.49 9.67 11.85
N LYS A 16 -13.02 8.89 12.80
CA LYS A 16 -12.95 7.43 12.82
C LYS A 16 -13.69 6.80 11.63
N ALA A 17 -14.87 7.31 11.29
CA ALA A 17 -15.62 6.84 10.12
C ALA A 17 -14.87 7.13 8.82
N ALA A 18 -14.26 8.32 8.71
CA ALA A 18 -13.45 8.67 7.58
C ALA A 18 -12.21 7.74 7.47
N MET A 19 -11.49 7.49 8.57
CA MET A 19 -10.33 6.57 8.55
C MET A 19 -10.72 5.15 8.12
N ARG A 20 -11.85 4.65 8.61
CA ARG A 20 -12.37 3.34 8.15
C ARG A 20 -12.66 3.32 6.65
N LYS A 21 -13.15 4.42 6.09
CA LYS A 21 -13.40 4.55 4.65
C LYS A 21 -12.09 4.62 3.86
N ASP A 22 -11.06 5.27 4.40
CA ASP A 22 -9.72 5.29 3.79
C ASP A 22 -9.10 3.88 3.73
N ASP A 23 -9.29 3.06 4.77
CA ASP A 23 -8.70 1.72 4.86
C ASP A 23 -9.56 0.62 4.21
N GLN A 24 -10.81 0.94 3.85
CA GLN A 24 -11.81 -0.01 3.34
C GLN A 24 -11.27 -0.89 2.19
N GLY A 25 -11.21 -2.20 2.40
CA GLY A 25 -10.77 -3.15 1.37
C GLY A 25 -9.27 -3.12 1.01
N LEU A 26 -8.46 -2.22 1.59
CA LEU A 26 -7.01 -2.22 1.33
C LEU A 26 -6.33 -3.48 1.88
N ALA A 27 -6.85 -4.02 2.98
CA ALA A 27 -6.42 -5.31 3.50
C ALA A 27 -6.73 -6.47 2.54
N ASP A 28 -7.82 -6.38 1.78
CA ASP A 28 -8.21 -7.39 0.80
C ASP A 28 -7.35 -7.28 -0.46
N VAL A 29 -7.01 -6.07 -0.89
CA VAL A 29 -6.02 -5.82 -1.95
C VAL A 29 -4.67 -6.45 -1.59
N ARG A 30 -4.15 -6.15 -0.39
CA ARG A 30 -2.91 -6.77 0.12
C ARG A 30 -3.00 -8.29 0.08
N ARG A 31 -4.10 -8.85 0.59
CA ARG A 31 -4.30 -10.30 0.67
C ARG A 31 -4.33 -10.94 -0.72
N LYS A 32 -4.99 -10.31 -1.70
CA LYS A 32 -5.04 -10.80 -3.07
C LYS A 32 -3.66 -10.86 -3.69
N ILE A 33 -2.87 -9.78 -3.58
CA ILE A 33 -1.49 -9.74 -4.08
C ILE A 33 -0.63 -10.82 -3.40
N MET A 34 -0.70 -10.94 -2.07
CA MET A 34 0.06 -11.96 -1.34
C MET A 34 -0.34 -13.39 -1.72
N ASN A 35 -1.64 -13.66 -1.95
CA ASN A 35 -2.12 -14.98 -2.33
C ASN A 35 -1.68 -15.37 -3.75
N GLU A 36 -1.69 -14.41 -4.67
CA GLU A 36 -1.39 -14.65 -6.08
C GLU A 36 0.11 -14.72 -6.35
N PHE A 37 0.91 -13.91 -5.66
CA PHE A 37 2.34 -13.73 -5.96
C PHE A 37 3.27 -14.06 -4.79
N GLY A 38 2.76 -14.43 -3.61
CA GLY A 38 3.60 -14.73 -2.44
C GLY A 38 4.58 -15.89 -2.66
N SER A 39 4.21 -16.88 -3.47
CA SER A 39 5.10 -17.98 -3.85
C SER A 39 6.19 -17.58 -4.86
N ARG A 40 6.09 -16.39 -5.44
CA ARG A 40 7.03 -15.84 -6.44
C ARG A 40 8.04 -14.87 -5.82
N GLY A 41 8.26 -14.95 -4.50
CA GLY A 41 9.31 -14.20 -3.80
C GLY A 41 8.83 -12.92 -3.10
N ILE A 42 7.54 -12.57 -3.19
CA ILE A 42 7.01 -11.44 -2.42
C ILE A 42 6.98 -11.80 -0.93
N ARG A 43 7.66 -10.99 -0.12
CA ARG A 43 7.73 -11.14 1.33
C ARG A 43 6.68 -10.31 2.05
N GLN A 44 6.50 -9.07 1.63
CA GLN A 44 5.64 -8.12 2.33
C GLN A 44 4.97 -7.18 1.33
N VAL A 45 3.70 -6.88 1.55
CA VAL A 45 2.93 -5.90 0.76
C VAL A 45 2.24 -4.93 1.69
N PHE A 46 2.29 -3.64 1.36
CA PHE A 46 1.51 -2.59 2.00
C PHE A 46 0.67 -1.86 0.95
N THR A 47 -0.57 -1.57 1.31
CA THR A 47 -1.49 -0.77 0.50
C THR A 47 -1.99 0.37 1.36
N LEU A 48 -1.71 1.60 0.95
CA LEU A 48 -2.00 2.82 1.69
C LEU A 48 -2.85 3.75 0.84
N TYR A 49 -3.69 4.57 1.48
CA TYR A 49 -4.40 5.65 0.84
C TYR A 49 -3.96 7.00 1.43
N SER A 50 -3.62 7.94 0.56
CA SER A 50 -3.25 9.31 0.93
C SER A 50 -4.41 10.25 0.60
N ARG A 51 -5.05 10.81 1.63
CA ARG A 51 -6.06 11.87 1.45
C ARG A 51 -5.50 13.15 0.86
N ALA A 52 -4.24 13.46 1.14
CA ALA A 52 -3.61 14.71 0.71
C ALA A 52 -3.47 14.77 -0.82
N THR A 53 -3.17 13.63 -1.43
CA THR A 53 -3.00 13.48 -2.89
C THR A 53 -4.16 12.77 -3.56
N ASN A 54 -5.12 12.25 -2.78
CA ASN A 54 -6.20 11.39 -3.25
C ASN A 54 -5.69 10.21 -4.10
N SER A 55 -4.63 9.56 -3.65
CA SER A 55 -3.95 8.49 -4.37
C SER A 55 -3.64 7.30 -3.48
N PHE A 56 -3.40 6.15 -4.11
CA PHE A 56 -3.00 4.91 -3.44
C PHE A 56 -1.50 4.69 -3.56
N GLY A 57 -0.91 4.07 -2.55
CA GLY A 57 0.45 3.55 -2.60
C GLY A 57 0.42 2.04 -2.43
N VAL A 58 1.04 1.31 -3.36
CA VAL A 58 1.24 -0.14 -3.27
C VAL A 58 2.74 -0.40 -3.21
N PHE A 59 3.20 -0.85 -2.04
CA PHE A 59 4.60 -1.13 -1.76
C PHE A 59 4.79 -2.62 -1.65
N VAL A 60 5.66 -3.18 -2.47
CA VAL A 60 5.92 -4.62 -2.58
C VAL A 60 7.38 -4.86 -2.25
N PHE A 61 7.62 -5.74 -1.28
CA PHE A 61 8.96 -6.06 -0.83
C PHE A 61 9.28 -7.52 -1.16
N PHE A 62 10.37 -7.72 -1.89
CA PHE A 62 11.00 -9.02 -2.11
C PHE A 62 12.00 -9.32 -0.98
N GLN A 63 12.61 -10.51 -0.96
CA GLN A 63 13.61 -10.82 0.06
C GLN A 63 14.91 -10.05 -0.16
N SER A 64 15.35 -9.91 -1.41
CA SER A 64 16.66 -9.33 -1.78
C SER A 64 16.58 -8.39 -2.98
N ASN A 65 17.60 -7.54 -3.15
CA ASN A 65 17.70 -6.66 -4.32
C ASN A 65 17.82 -7.44 -5.64
N THR A 66 18.43 -8.63 -5.61
CA THR A 66 18.51 -9.50 -6.79
C THR A 66 17.12 -9.96 -7.23
N GLU A 67 16.25 -10.34 -6.29
CA GLU A 67 14.87 -10.71 -6.62
C GLU A 67 14.06 -9.53 -7.17
N VAL A 68 14.28 -8.31 -6.65
CA VAL A 68 13.68 -7.09 -7.23
C VAL A 68 14.08 -6.95 -8.70
N ALA A 69 15.38 -7.06 -9.01
CA ALA A 69 15.87 -6.97 -10.38
C ALA A 69 15.27 -8.06 -11.28
N SER A 70 15.24 -9.31 -10.82
CA SER A 70 14.63 -10.42 -11.55
C SER A 70 13.12 -10.24 -11.76
N ALA A 71 12.41 -9.64 -10.82
CA ALA A 71 10.99 -9.34 -10.96
C ALA A 71 10.71 -8.28 -12.04
N HIS A 72 11.62 -7.30 -12.19
CA HIS A 72 11.55 -6.34 -13.29
C HIS A 72 11.85 -7.01 -14.64
N GLU A 73 12.93 -7.80 -14.72
CA GLU A 73 13.34 -8.46 -15.96
C GLU A 73 12.32 -9.48 -16.47
N SER A 74 11.66 -10.19 -15.57
CA SER A 74 10.64 -11.19 -15.91
C SER A 74 9.25 -10.61 -16.22
N GLY A 75 9.03 -9.32 -15.96
CA GLY A 75 7.71 -8.69 -16.11
C GLY A 75 6.73 -8.96 -14.96
N LEU A 76 7.17 -9.67 -13.90
CA LEU A 76 6.37 -9.92 -12.70
C LEU A 76 5.87 -8.61 -12.07
N VAL A 77 6.68 -7.55 -12.10
CA VAL A 77 6.27 -6.22 -11.64
C VAL A 77 4.98 -5.75 -12.32
N SER A 78 4.93 -5.81 -13.65
CA SER A 78 3.74 -5.41 -14.42
C SER A 78 2.52 -6.27 -14.11
N GLU A 79 2.71 -7.57 -13.86
CA GLU A 79 1.63 -8.47 -13.43
C GLU A 79 1.06 -8.04 -12.08
N ILE A 80 1.93 -7.73 -11.11
CA ILE A 80 1.53 -7.27 -9.77
C ILE A 80 0.78 -5.93 -9.86
N GLU A 81 1.26 -4.98 -10.66
CA GLU A 81 0.59 -3.69 -10.87
C GLU A 81 -0.82 -3.90 -11.42
N GLY A 82 -0.97 -4.73 -12.45
CA GLY A 82 -2.27 -5.06 -13.04
C GLY A 82 -3.22 -5.71 -12.03
N ALA A 83 -2.74 -6.68 -11.25
CA ALA A 83 -3.52 -7.33 -10.22
C ALA A 83 -3.93 -6.38 -9.09
N ALA A 84 -3.05 -5.45 -8.68
CA ALA A 84 -3.34 -4.45 -7.66
C ALA A 84 -4.41 -3.45 -8.13
N LEU A 85 -4.32 -2.94 -9.36
CA LEU A 85 -5.33 -2.06 -9.95
C LEU A 85 -6.69 -2.76 -10.03
N GLN A 86 -6.69 -4.01 -10.50
CA GLN A 86 -7.91 -4.83 -10.57
C GLN A 86 -8.50 -5.08 -9.17
N ALA A 87 -7.67 -5.37 -8.17
CA ALA A 87 -8.11 -5.55 -6.79
C ALA A 87 -8.72 -4.28 -6.20
N LEU A 88 -8.12 -3.11 -6.47
CA LEU A 88 -8.63 -1.81 -6.03
C LEU A 88 -10.01 -1.51 -6.64
N GLU A 89 -10.19 -1.83 -7.92
CA GLU A 89 -11.49 -1.72 -8.60
C GLU A 89 -12.54 -2.65 -7.97
N GLU A 90 -12.21 -3.91 -7.72
CA GLU A 90 -13.09 -4.91 -7.12
C GLU A 90 -13.57 -4.54 -5.70
N VAL A 91 -12.71 -3.89 -4.89
CA VAL A 91 -13.09 -3.41 -3.55
C VAL A 91 -13.79 -2.04 -3.59
N GLY A 92 -14.10 -1.53 -4.77
CA GLY A 92 -14.89 -0.31 -4.98
C GLY A 92 -14.12 0.99 -4.81
N ARG A 93 -12.81 1.02 -5.10
CA ARG A 93 -12.03 2.28 -5.10
C ARG A 93 -12.20 3.13 -6.35
N GLY A 94 -12.88 2.59 -7.37
CA GLY A 94 -13.15 3.26 -8.62
C GLY A 94 -12.58 2.46 -9.80
N PRO A 95 -12.90 2.87 -11.03
CA PRO A 95 -12.38 2.23 -12.22
C PRO A 95 -10.85 2.21 -12.24
N LYS A 96 -10.25 1.11 -12.68
CA LYS A 96 -8.79 0.99 -12.77
C LYS A 96 -8.12 2.05 -13.65
N SER A 97 -8.87 2.63 -14.59
CA SER A 97 -8.41 3.70 -15.47
C SER A 97 -8.40 5.10 -14.83
N SER A 98 -9.01 5.27 -13.66
CA SER A 98 -9.13 6.57 -12.99
C SER A 98 -8.52 6.63 -11.59
N ILE A 99 -8.03 5.51 -11.07
CA ILE A 99 -7.33 5.48 -9.78
C ILE A 99 -5.86 5.89 -9.98
N ASP A 100 -5.41 6.85 -9.17
CA ASP A 100 -3.99 7.22 -9.10
C ASP A 100 -3.29 6.29 -8.11
N VAL A 101 -2.30 5.54 -8.59
CA VAL A 101 -1.57 4.54 -7.79
C VAL A 101 -0.07 4.69 -8.03
N ARG A 102 0.67 4.94 -6.95
CA ARG A 102 2.12 4.83 -6.93
C ARG A 102 2.50 3.40 -6.56
N PHE A 103 3.25 2.77 -7.45
CA PHE A 103 3.87 1.47 -7.19
C PHE A 103 5.32 1.64 -6.78
N GLU A 104 5.74 0.83 -5.82
CA GLU A 104 7.12 0.81 -5.37
C GLU A 104 7.54 -0.62 -5.03
N PHE A 105 8.66 -1.03 -5.62
CA PHE A 105 9.23 -2.36 -5.46
C PHE A 105 10.60 -2.22 -4.80
N ASP A 106 10.79 -2.95 -3.70
CA ASP A 106 12.02 -2.89 -2.91
C ASP A 106 12.30 -4.25 -2.27
N SER A 107 13.33 -4.35 -1.43
CA SER A 107 13.71 -5.58 -0.75
C SER A 107 13.69 -5.43 0.76
N ASP A 108 13.39 -6.52 1.47
CA ASP A 108 13.59 -6.63 2.92
C ASP A 108 15.06 -6.40 3.27
N GLU A 109 16.01 -6.89 2.46
CA GLU A 109 17.43 -6.57 2.57
C GLU A 109 17.70 -5.06 2.69
N ASN A 110 17.13 -4.25 1.79
CA ASN A 110 17.28 -2.80 1.83
C ASN A 110 16.60 -2.19 3.08
N VAL A 111 15.47 -2.72 3.52
CA VAL A 111 14.82 -2.28 4.77
C VAL A 111 15.68 -2.60 5.99
N GLN A 112 16.30 -3.79 6.05
CA GLN A 112 17.22 -4.16 7.12
C GLN A 112 18.43 -3.23 7.17
N MET A 113 19.05 -2.97 6.02
CA MET A 113 20.29 -2.18 5.94
C MET A 113 20.06 -0.67 6.05
N GLY A 114 19.11 -0.13 5.29
CA GLY A 114 18.86 1.31 5.21
C GLY A 114 17.93 1.86 6.28
N PHE A 115 17.11 1.00 6.89
CA PHE A 115 16.01 1.42 7.77
C PHE A 115 15.97 0.63 9.09
N ALA A 116 17.04 -0.09 9.43
CA ALA A 116 17.15 -0.90 10.65
C ALA A 116 15.98 -1.90 10.82
N GLY A 117 15.47 -2.44 9.71
CA GLY A 117 14.36 -3.39 9.69
C GLY A 117 12.98 -2.76 9.90
N ASP A 118 12.90 -1.43 10.01
CA ASP A 118 11.65 -0.72 10.29
C ASP A 118 10.95 -0.27 9.01
N TYR A 119 9.99 -1.08 8.56
CA TYR A 119 9.13 -0.76 7.42
C TYR A 119 8.39 0.57 7.57
N SER A 120 8.06 1.00 8.80
CA SER A 120 7.37 2.27 9.00
C SER A 120 8.28 3.47 8.71
N ARG A 121 9.60 3.33 8.85
CA ARG A 121 10.56 4.35 8.42
C ARG A 121 10.73 4.34 6.91
N ARG A 122 10.65 3.17 6.30
CA ARG A 122 10.77 3.01 4.84
C ARG A 122 9.59 3.61 4.07
N LEU A 123 8.39 3.55 4.65
CA LEU A 123 7.14 3.99 4.03
C LEU A 123 6.84 5.49 4.24
N ARG A 124 7.73 6.25 4.89
CA ARG A 124 7.56 7.69 5.16
C ARG A 124 8.09 8.57 4.05
#